data_AF-A0A6N9EQ23-F1
#
_entry.id   AF-A0A6N9EQ23-F1
#
_cell.length_a   1.000
_cell.length_b   1.000
_cell.length_c   1.000
_cell.angle_alpha   90.00
_cell.angle_beta   90.00
_cell.angle_gamma   90.00
#
_symmetry.space_group_name_H-M   'P 1'
#
loop_
_entity.id
_entity.type
_entity.pdbx_description
1 polymer ?
#
loop_
_entity_poly.entity_id
_entity_poly.type
_entity_poly.pdbx_seq_one_letter_code
_entity_poly.pdbx_strand_id
1 'polypeptide(L)'
;MSDMDSPAGASATVAGRRRPYMVVGEVPAAMAVPGGRGAGYWPVVQLIKDWNNQPECRDLMLAGGLPDGTGAVTAAKIAAVVHALCLRDGHPLPEWVLLARSPVDVALVPEVDLASPYGQRLRQNAPGVCRLHGVYFSVVDLRST
;
A
#
# COMPACT_ATOMS: atom_id res chain seq x y z
N MET A 1 -27.61 26.84 -25.59
CA MET A 1 -27.33 25.50 -25.03
C MET A 1 -25.83 25.44 -24.86
N SER A 2 -25.40 25.46 -23.60
CA SER A 2 -24.01 25.56 -23.18
C SER A 2 -23.39 24.16 -23.20
N ASP A 3 -22.41 23.93 -24.06
CA ASP A 3 -21.55 22.76 -23.95
C ASP A 3 -20.41 23.10 -23.00
N MET A 4 -20.40 22.36 -21.88
CA MET A 4 -19.37 22.43 -20.85
C MET A 4 -18.06 21.88 -21.39
N ASP A 5 -17.08 22.76 -21.46
CA ASP A 5 -15.67 22.42 -21.53
C ASP A 5 -15.28 21.65 -20.25
N SER A 6 -15.06 20.34 -20.37
CA SER A 6 -14.50 19.51 -19.30
C SER A 6 -13.05 19.20 -19.65
N PRO A 7 -12.05 19.75 -18.95
CA PRO A 7 -10.68 19.31 -19.15
C PRO A 7 -10.50 17.93 -18.51
N ALA A 8 -10.26 16.95 -19.39
CA ALA A 8 -9.77 15.63 -19.08
C ALA A 8 -8.49 15.68 -18.23
N GLY A 9 -8.34 14.66 -17.39
CA GLY A 9 -7.30 14.53 -16.37
C GLY A 9 -5.90 14.93 -16.85
N ALA A 10 -5.33 15.87 -16.12
CA ALA A 10 -3.92 16.17 -16.22
C ALA A 10 -3.11 14.95 -15.75
N SER A 11 -2.63 14.15 -16.70
CA SER A 11 -1.38 13.42 -16.52
C SER A 11 -0.30 14.45 -16.21
N ALA A 12 0.06 14.57 -14.94
CA ALA A 12 1.23 15.33 -14.53
C ALA A 12 2.50 14.55 -14.91
N THR A 13 2.86 14.59 -16.19
CA THR A 13 4.21 14.27 -16.65
C THR A 13 5.10 15.46 -16.34
N VAL A 14 5.65 15.50 -15.11
CA VAL A 14 6.76 16.40 -14.80
C VAL A 14 8.03 15.78 -15.41
N ALA A 15 8.45 16.32 -16.55
CA ALA A 15 9.78 16.25 -17.16
C ALA A 15 10.74 15.12 -16.71
N GLY A 16 10.69 13.98 -17.41
CA GLY A 16 11.87 13.23 -17.88
C GLY A 16 12.83 12.56 -16.88
N ARG A 17 12.74 12.79 -15.56
CA ARG A 17 13.44 11.99 -14.55
C ARG A 17 12.44 11.10 -13.86
N ARG A 18 12.63 9.79 -13.98
CA ARG A 18 11.86 8.80 -13.22
C ARG A 18 12.02 9.14 -11.74
N ARG A 19 10.90 9.37 -11.03
CA ARG A 19 10.94 9.64 -9.59
C ARG A 19 11.68 8.49 -8.90
N PRO A 20 12.55 8.79 -7.92
CA PRO A 20 13.29 7.76 -7.21
C PRO A 20 12.42 6.94 -6.25
N TYR A 21 11.13 7.26 -6.11
CA TYR A 21 10.17 6.60 -5.23
C TYR A 21 8.87 6.24 -5.95
N MET A 22 8.20 5.23 -5.41
CA MET A 22 6.84 4.83 -5.76
C MET A 22 5.80 5.68 -5.02
N VAL A 23 4.75 6.10 -5.72
CA VAL A 23 3.58 6.75 -5.11
C VAL A 23 2.50 5.71 -4.84
N VAL A 24 1.78 5.85 -3.73
CA VAL A 24 0.77 4.89 -3.25
C VAL A 24 -0.31 4.62 -4.32
N GLY A 25 -0.68 5.62 -5.11
CA GLY A 25 -1.66 5.50 -6.17
C GLY A 25 -1.25 4.56 -7.32
N GLU A 26 0.04 4.26 -7.46
CA GLU A 26 0.58 3.41 -8.52
C GLU A 26 0.66 1.94 -8.10
N VAL A 27 0.64 1.68 -6.79
CA VAL A 27 0.78 0.35 -6.20
C VAL A 27 -0.30 -0.62 -6.70
N PRO A 28 -1.60 -0.26 -6.77
CA PRO A 28 -2.63 -1.18 -7.25
C PRO A 28 -2.38 -1.67 -8.68
N ALA A 29 -2.04 -0.76 -9.60
CA ALA A 29 -1.77 -1.09 -10.99
C ALA A 29 -0.53 -1.98 -11.12
N ALA A 30 0.52 -1.68 -10.37
CA ALA A 30 1.73 -2.50 -10.34
C ALA A 30 1.49 -3.90 -9.76
N MET A 31 0.60 -4.03 -8.76
CA MET A 31 0.22 -5.33 -8.18
C MET A 31 -0.61 -6.18 -9.15
N ALA A 32 -1.34 -5.55 -10.08
CA ALA A 32 -2.15 -6.25 -11.07
C ALA A 32 -1.32 -6.84 -12.23
N VAL A 33 -0.06 -6.44 -12.40
CA VAL A 33 0.82 -6.97 -13.45
C VAL A 33 1.20 -8.42 -13.12
N PRO A 34 0.88 -9.40 -13.99
CA PRO A 34 1.30 -10.78 -13.80
C PRO A 34 2.84 -10.89 -13.77
N GLY A 35 3.39 -11.72 -12.90
CA GLY A 35 4.84 -11.91 -12.79
C GLY A 35 5.22 -13.23 -12.11
N GLY A 36 6.54 -13.43 -11.95
CA GLY A 36 7.10 -14.60 -11.24
C GLY A 36 6.90 -14.54 -9.71
N ARG A 37 7.73 -15.27 -8.95
CA ARG A 37 7.68 -15.32 -7.49
C ARG A 37 7.62 -13.91 -6.88
N GLY A 38 6.61 -13.63 -6.04
CA GLY A 38 6.36 -12.30 -5.45
C GLY A 38 5.46 -11.36 -6.25
N ALA A 39 4.91 -11.82 -7.38
CA ALA A 39 3.89 -11.09 -8.14
C ALA A 39 2.70 -10.73 -7.25
N GLY A 40 2.22 -9.48 -7.38
CA GLY A 40 1.15 -8.95 -6.54
C GLY A 40 1.57 -8.47 -5.15
N TYR A 41 2.82 -8.67 -4.72
CA TYR A 41 3.31 -8.16 -3.42
C TYR A 41 4.54 -7.25 -3.55
N TRP A 42 5.41 -7.50 -4.53
CA TRP A 42 6.64 -6.72 -4.71
C TRP A 42 6.45 -5.18 -4.74
N PRO A 43 5.39 -4.61 -5.37
CA PRO A 43 5.18 -3.16 -5.35
C PRO A 43 4.98 -2.59 -3.94
N VAL A 44 4.36 -3.35 -3.03
CA VAL A 44 4.22 -2.95 -1.62
C VAL A 44 5.58 -2.96 -0.92
N VAL A 45 6.43 -3.94 -1.23
CA VAL A 45 7.82 -3.97 -0.75
C VAL A 45 8.59 -2.77 -1.25
N GLN A 46 8.46 -2.41 -2.53
CA GLN A 46 9.11 -1.22 -3.09
C GLN A 46 8.66 0.05 -2.38
N LEU A 47 7.36 0.22 -2.10
CA LEU A 47 6.85 1.33 -1.30
C LEU A 47 7.51 1.39 0.09
N ILE A 48 7.63 0.25 0.79
CA ILE A 48 8.29 0.17 2.10
C ILE A 48 9.76 0.60 2.00
N LYS A 49 10.48 0.11 0.99
CA LYS A 49 11.89 0.46 0.75
C LYS A 49 12.05 1.95 0.48
N ASP A 50 11.22 2.51 -0.39
CA ASP A 50 11.27 3.93 -0.73
C ASP A 50 10.95 4.80 0.49
N TRP A 51 9.95 4.42 1.28
CA TRP A 51 9.60 5.08 2.54
C TRP A 51 10.76 5.10 3.56
N ASN A 52 11.51 3.99 3.62
CA ASN A 52 12.66 3.85 4.51
C ASN A 52 13.88 4.64 4.01
N ASN A 53 14.09 4.70 2.69
CA ASN A 53 15.28 5.29 2.08
C ASN A 53 15.14 6.78 1.73
N GLN A 54 13.91 7.31 1.64
CA GLN A 54 13.62 8.68 1.21
C GLN A 54 12.61 9.35 2.15
N PRO A 55 12.95 9.58 3.42
CA PRO A 55 12.04 10.16 4.41
C PRO A 55 11.50 11.54 4.02
N GLU A 56 12.28 12.33 3.28
CA GLU A 56 11.90 13.65 2.77
C GLU A 56 10.81 13.62 1.69
N CYS A 57 10.54 12.44 1.11
CA CYS A 57 9.57 12.27 0.03
C CYS A 57 8.23 11.64 0.49
N ARG A 58 8.02 11.40 1.80
CA ARG A 58 6.84 10.67 2.32
C ARG A 58 5.51 11.31 1.96
N ASP A 59 5.40 12.63 2.08
CA ASP A 59 4.18 13.36 1.67
C ASP A 59 3.89 13.14 0.17
N LEU A 60 4.94 13.12 -0.66
CA LEU A 60 4.82 12.89 -2.10
C LEU A 60 4.45 11.43 -2.42
N MET A 61 4.94 10.46 -1.64
CA MET A 61 4.55 9.06 -1.77
C MET A 61 3.07 8.83 -1.44
N LEU A 62 2.49 9.63 -0.53
CA LEU A 62 1.09 9.53 -0.13
C LEU A 62 0.14 10.41 -0.96
N ALA A 63 0.69 11.34 -1.74
CA ALA A 63 -0.09 12.29 -2.52
C ALA A 63 -1.06 11.60 -3.48
N GLY A 64 -2.29 12.11 -3.54
CA GLY A 64 -3.36 11.60 -4.41
C GLY A 64 -4.07 10.34 -3.91
N GLY A 65 -3.54 9.65 -2.88
CA GLY A 65 -4.18 8.47 -2.31
C GLY A 65 -4.31 7.30 -3.30
N LEU A 66 -5.29 6.42 -3.05
CA LEU A 66 -5.58 5.28 -3.92
C LEU A 66 -6.52 5.68 -5.06
N PRO A 67 -6.38 5.11 -6.27
CA PRO A 67 -7.33 5.31 -7.36
C PRO A 67 -8.72 4.76 -7.00
N ASP A 68 -9.75 5.43 -7.49
CA ASP A 68 -11.13 4.93 -7.43
C ASP A 68 -11.25 3.55 -8.08
N GLY A 69 -12.09 2.70 -7.50
CA GLY A 69 -12.28 1.33 -7.98
C GLY A 69 -11.14 0.36 -7.61
N THR A 70 -10.14 0.78 -6.82
CA THR A 70 -9.17 -0.15 -6.23
C THR A 70 -9.91 -1.22 -5.42
N GLY A 71 -9.71 -2.49 -5.76
CA GLY A 71 -10.38 -3.61 -5.09
C GLY A 71 -10.12 -3.64 -3.59
N ALA A 72 -11.15 -3.96 -2.80
CA ALA A 72 -11.14 -3.82 -1.34
C ALA A 72 -9.95 -4.52 -0.66
N VAL A 73 -9.59 -5.74 -1.08
CA VAL A 73 -8.43 -6.48 -0.53
C VAL A 73 -7.12 -5.76 -0.84
N THR A 74 -6.94 -5.28 -2.07
CA THR A 74 -5.75 -4.52 -2.49
C THR A 74 -5.64 -3.21 -1.72
N ALA A 75 -6.74 -2.46 -1.61
CA ALA A 75 -6.81 -1.22 -0.84
C ALA A 75 -6.44 -1.46 0.63
N ALA A 76 -7.00 -2.51 1.24
CA ALA A 76 -6.72 -2.88 2.64
C ALA A 76 -5.26 -3.27 2.85
N LYS A 77 -4.64 -3.99 1.90
CA LYS A 77 -3.22 -4.35 1.99
C LYS A 77 -2.33 -3.12 2.01
N ILE A 78 -2.58 -2.18 1.10
CA ILE A 78 -1.81 -0.93 1.01
C ILE A 78 -2.06 -0.07 2.24
N ALA A 79 -3.32 0.09 2.66
CA ALA A 79 -3.70 0.84 3.85
C ALA A 79 -3.04 0.30 5.12
N ALA A 80 -3.01 -1.02 5.32
CA ALA A 80 -2.40 -1.62 6.49
C ALA A 80 -0.90 -1.32 6.60
N VAL A 81 -0.19 -1.34 5.47
CA VAL A 81 1.23 -1.00 5.41
C VAL A 81 1.45 0.50 5.63
N VAL A 82 0.70 1.37 4.94
CA VAL A 82 0.79 2.82 5.12
C VAL A 82 0.49 3.20 6.58
N HIS A 83 -0.53 2.60 7.18
CA HIS A 83 -0.87 2.82 8.59
C HIS A 83 0.30 2.44 9.50
N ALA A 84 0.88 1.26 9.31
CA ALA A 84 1.99 0.80 10.11
C ALA A 84 3.23 1.72 9.96
N LEU A 85 3.56 2.13 8.73
CA LEU A 85 4.67 3.03 8.45
C LEU A 85 4.46 4.42 9.07
N CYS A 86 3.25 4.98 8.94
CA CYS A 86 2.91 6.28 9.52
C CYS A 86 3.02 6.26 11.04
N LEU A 87 2.44 5.25 11.71
CA LEU A 87 2.55 5.12 13.16
C LEU A 87 3.99 4.91 13.63
N ARG A 88 4.77 4.08 12.91
CA ARG A 88 6.16 3.80 13.26
C ARG A 88 7.01 5.07 13.25
N ASP A 89 6.78 5.95 12.28
CA ASP A 89 7.63 7.12 12.05
C ASP A 89 7.00 8.44 12.52
N GLY A 90 5.83 8.38 13.19
CA GLY A 90 5.11 9.58 13.65
C GLY A 90 4.57 10.46 12.51
N HIS A 91 4.38 9.89 11.32
CA HIS A 91 3.83 10.62 10.17
C HIS A 91 2.31 10.74 10.28
N PRO A 92 1.70 11.88 9.90
CA PRO A 92 0.26 12.01 9.81
C PRO A 92 -0.37 10.90 8.95
N LEU A 93 -1.46 10.34 9.45
CA LEU A 93 -2.19 9.27 8.77
C LEU A 93 -3.23 9.86 7.80
N PRO A 94 -3.21 9.50 6.51
CA PRO A 94 -4.25 9.91 5.57
C PRO A 94 -5.62 9.29 5.93
N GLU A 95 -6.70 10.06 5.77
CA GLU A 95 -8.06 9.63 6.15
C GLU A 95 -8.50 8.33 5.45
N TRP A 96 -8.21 8.20 4.16
CA TRP A 96 -8.58 7.02 3.36
C TRP A 96 -8.03 5.72 3.94
N VAL A 97 -6.90 5.77 4.65
CA VAL A 97 -6.27 4.58 5.25
C VAL A 97 -7.23 3.93 6.23
N LEU A 98 -7.90 4.71 7.08
CA LEU A 98 -8.79 4.20 8.12
C LEU A 98 -10.07 3.54 7.58
N LEU A 99 -10.44 3.87 6.34
CA LEU A 99 -11.64 3.39 5.66
C LEU A 99 -11.42 2.07 4.92
N ALA A 100 -10.18 1.77 4.51
CA ALA A 100 -9.87 0.61 3.70
C ALA A 100 -9.73 -0.66 4.55
N ARG A 101 -10.64 -1.64 4.38
CA ARG A 101 -10.62 -2.92 5.08
C ARG A 101 -10.90 -4.09 4.16
N SER A 102 -10.24 -5.20 4.44
CA SER A 102 -10.47 -6.45 3.74
C SER A 102 -11.75 -7.09 4.29
N PRO A 103 -12.64 -7.61 3.43
CA PRO A 103 -13.84 -8.32 3.88
C PRO A 103 -13.52 -9.67 4.53
N VAL A 104 -12.30 -10.18 4.32
CA VAL A 104 -11.79 -11.43 4.90
C VAL A 104 -10.36 -11.22 5.37
N ASP A 105 -9.92 -11.97 6.36
CA ASP A 105 -8.54 -11.94 6.79
C ASP A 105 -7.62 -12.46 5.68
N VAL A 106 -6.59 -11.68 5.34
CA VAL A 106 -5.59 -12.05 4.33
C VAL A 106 -4.18 -11.84 4.86
N ALA A 107 -3.25 -12.66 4.41
CA ALA A 107 -1.83 -12.34 4.56
C ALA A 107 -1.43 -11.27 3.54
N LEU A 108 -0.49 -10.40 3.92
CA LEU A 108 0.11 -9.46 2.99
C LEU A 108 0.84 -10.21 1.87
N VAL A 109 1.70 -11.15 2.27
CA VAL A 109 2.42 -12.10 1.40
C VAL A 109 1.43 -13.17 0.88
N PRO A 110 1.19 -13.27 -0.43
CA PRO A 110 0.17 -14.14 -1.01
C PRO A 110 0.30 -15.63 -0.66
N GLU A 111 1.51 -16.13 -0.50
CA GLU A 111 1.80 -17.55 -0.29
C GLU A 111 1.56 -18.02 1.15
N VAL A 112 1.21 -17.11 2.07
CA VAL A 112 1.01 -17.43 3.48
C VAL A 112 -0.43 -17.83 3.76
N ASP A 113 -0.63 -19.10 4.13
CA ASP A 113 -1.89 -19.60 4.68
C ASP A 113 -2.05 -19.18 6.15
N LEU A 114 -3.05 -18.34 6.44
CA LEU A 114 -3.37 -17.86 7.79
C LEU A 114 -3.96 -18.92 8.72
N ALA A 115 -4.47 -20.04 8.19
CA ALA A 115 -4.96 -21.15 9.00
C ALA A 115 -3.82 -22.05 9.51
N SER A 116 -2.71 -22.08 8.79
CA SER A 116 -1.51 -22.86 9.14
C SER A 116 -0.91 -22.43 10.50
N PRO A 117 -0.13 -23.29 11.17
CA PRO A 117 0.58 -22.91 12.40
C PRO A 117 1.48 -21.68 12.23
N TYR A 118 2.10 -21.52 11.06
CA TYR A 118 2.89 -20.33 10.73
C TYR A 118 1.99 -19.08 10.62
N GLY A 119 0.86 -19.18 9.91
CA GLY A 119 -0.12 -18.11 9.80
C GLY A 119 -0.73 -17.67 11.13
N GLN A 120 -0.99 -18.62 12.04
CA GLN A 120 -1.47 -18.32 13.39
C GLN A 120 -0.41 -17.56 14.21
N ARG A 121 0.86 -17.96 14.13
CA ARG A 121 1.96 -17.22 14.76
C ARG A 121 2.11 -15.83 14.16
N LEU A 122 1.96 -15.68 12.84
CA LEU A 122 1.95 -14.37 12.19
C LEU A 122 0.86 -13.48 12.77
N ARG A 123 -0.39 -13.98 12.89
CA ARG A 123 -1.51 -13.24 13.49
C ARG A 123 -1.24 -12.81 14.93
N GLN A 124 -0.64 -13.68 15.74
CA GLN A 124 -0.35 -13.40 17.14
C GLN A 124 0.72 -12.32 17.33
N ASN A 125 1.68 -12.22 16.41
CA ASN A 125 2.80 -11.30 16.47
C ASN A 125 2.65 -10.07 15.56
N ALA A 126 1.52 -9.96 14.85
CA ALA A 126 1.28 -8.87 13.92
C ALA A 126 1.10 -7.51 14.64
N PRO A 127 1.50 -6.40 14.01
CA PRO A 127 1.16 -5.05 14.48
C PRO A 127 -0.34 -4.89 14.74
N GLY A 128 -0.72 -4.12 15.76
CA GLY A 128 -2.14 -3.90 16.10
C GLY A 128 -2.99 -3.40 14.93
N VAL A 129 -2.41 -2.60 14.03
CA VAL A 129 -3.08 -2.10 12.81
C VAL A 129 -3.50 -3.20 11.85
N CYS A 130 -2.84 -4.37 11.86
CA CYS A 130 -3.19 -5.49 10.99
C CYS A 130 -4.63 -5.94 11.19
N ARG A 131 -5.06 -6.03 12.46
CA ARG A 131 -6.43 -6.41 12.82
C ARG A 131 -7.46 -5.36 12.36
N LEU A 132 -7.07 -4.09 12.29
CA LEU A 132 -7.94 -3.03 11.78
C LEU A 132 -8.28 -3.30 10.31
N HIS A 133 -7.29 -3.63 9.49
CA HIS A 133 -7.49 -3.77 8.05
C HIS A 133 -7.86 -5.19 7.59
N GLY A 134 -7.79 -6.18 8.48
CA GLY A 134 -7.93 -7.60 8.11
C GLY A 134 -6.74 -8.10 7.27
N VAL A 135 -5.56 -7.50 7.45
CA VAL A 135 -4.35 -7.82 6.69
C VAL A 135 -3.21 -8.07 7.64
N TYR A 136 -2.57 -9.24 7.54
CA TYR A 136 -1.55 -9.69 8.48
C TYR A 136 -0.15 -9.76 7.85
N PHE A 137 0.82 -9.18 8.55
CA PHE A 137 2.25 -9.20 8.24
C PHE A 137 3.06 -9.00 9.52
N SER A 138 4.37 -9.22 9.45
CA SER A 138 5.29 -9.06 10.57
C SER A 138 5.91 -7.66 10.59
N VAL A 139 6.37 -7.19 11.75
CA VAL A 139 7.16 -5.95 11.85
C VAL A 139 8.46 -6.00 11.04
N VAL A 140 8.99 -7.20 10.77
CA VAL A 140 10.20 -7.40 9.98
C VAL A 140 9.96 -6.96 8.53
N ASP A 141 8.76 -7.22 8.00
CA ASP A 141 8.41 -6.84 6.62
C ASP A 141 8.55 -5.33 6.40
N LEU A 142 8.23 -4.51 7.41
CA LEU A 142 8.33 -3.04 7.38
C LEU A 142 9.77 -2.51 7.40
N ARG A 143 10.74 -3.31 7.85
CA ARG A 143 12.16 -2.91 7.96
C ARG A 143 12.97 -3.29 6.72
N SER A 144 12.32 -3.85 5.71
CA SER A 144 12.98 -4.23 4.46
C SER A 144 13.58 -3.00 3.77
N THR A 145 14.90 -3.04 3.53
CA THR A 145 15.69 -2.05 2.77
C THR A 145 15.84 -2.47 1.32
#